data_AF-Q232P1-F1
#
_entry.id   AF-Q232P1-F1
#
_cell.length_a   1.000
_cell.length_b   1.000
_cell.length_c   1.000
_cell.angle_alpha   90.00
_cell.angle_beta   90.00
_cell.angle_gamma   90.00
#
_symmetry.space_group_name_H-M   'P 1'
#
loop_
_entity.id
_entity.type
_entity.pdbx_description
1 polymer ?
#
loop_
_entity_poly.entity_id
_entity_poly.type
_entity_poly.pdbx_seq_one_letter_code
_entity_poly.pdbx_strand_id
1 'polypeptide(L)'
;MINNFDYVQKNGAEIFKMCCFEVNQGLDSLIQKLSDLRETLYKCAHIQAKPLMDSTHEEDCIVISQLLKSTNNSQKKDIFSRTIEVISQYKEQFIIIDRAINKKLKNVCDLHQRNSVNRKIYDNLMIKHSQLFNYFYSLQDCDSPTKIRSDVFKF
;
A
#
# COMPACT_ATOMS: atom_id res chain seq x y z
N MET A 1 16.80 -5.60 41.10
CA MET A 1 15.58 -6.35 40.74
C MET A 1 14.93 -5.63 39.59
N ILE A 2 14.86 -6.24 38.42
CA ILE A 2 14.03 -5.72 37.32
C ILE A 2 12.59 -5.88 37.81
N ASN A 3 11.85 -4.79 38.00
CA ASN A 3 10.45 -4.87 38.37
C ASN A 3 9.69 -5.58 37.25
N ASN A 4 8.80 -6.53 37.57
CA ASN A 4 7.99 -7.26 36.58
C ASN A 4 7.28 -6.32 35.59
N PHE A 5 6.97 -5.10 36.00
CA PHE A 5 6.40 -4.05 35.16
C PHE A 5 7.34 -3.61 34.01
N ASP A 6 8.64 -3.45 34.28
CA ASP A 6 9.64 -3.07 33.27
C ASP A 6 9.87 -4.21 32.25
N TYR A 7 9.74 -5.47 32.69
CA TYR A 7 9.83 -6.64 31.83
C TYR A 7 8.60 -6.75 30.90
N VAL A 8 7.40 -6.53 31.43
CA VAL A 8 6.16 -6.52 30.63
C VAL A 8 6.15 -5.38 29.61
N GLN A 9 6.64 -4.19 29.97
CA GLN A 9 6.76 -3.07 29.02
C GLN A 9 7.80 -3.32 27.92
N LYS A 10 8.96 -3.90 28.25
CA LYS A 10 9.97 -4.31 27.25
C LYS A 10 9.41 -5.36 26.29
N ASN A 11 8.69 -6.36 26.79
CA ASN A 11 8.03 -7.35 25.93
C ASN A 11 6.99 -6.71 24.99
N GLY A 12 6.16 -5.78 25.46
CA GLY A 12 5.20 -5.08 24.60
C GLY A 12 5.87 -4.26 23.49
N ALA A 13 6.97 -3.57 23.81
CA ALA A 13 7.73 -2.80 22.82
C ALA A 13 8.40 -3.68 21.75
N GLU A 14 8.93 -4.84 22.14
CA GLU A 14 9.52 -5.79 21.18
C GLU A 14 8.45 -6.49 20.33
N ILE A 15 7.29 -6.85 20.91
CA ILE A 15 6.15 -7.38 20.15
C ILE A 15 5.67 -6.35 19.12
N PHE A 16 5.60 -5.06 19.48
CA PHE A 16 5.25 -4.00 18.54
C PHE A 16 6.23 -3.92 17.37
N LYS A 17 7.54 -3.95 17.64
CA LYS A 17 8.57 -3.92 16.59
C LYS A 17 8.45 -5.11 15.65
N MET A 18 8.26 -6.31 16.19
CA MET A 18 8.07 -7.52 15.41
C MET A 18 6.85 -7.41 14.48
N CYS A 19 5.70 -6.97 15.01
CA CYS A 19 4.50 -6.73 14.20
C CYS A 19 4.74 -5.69 13.09
N CYS A 20 5.38 -4.57 13.42
CA CYS A 20 5.75 -3.56 12.43
C CYS A 20 6.68 -4.12 11.35
N PHE A 21 7.64 -4.95 11.73
CA PHE A 21 8.59 -5.55 10.80
C PHE A 21 7.90 -6.52 9.83
N GLU A 22 7.06 -7.42 10.32
CA GLU A 22 6.28 -8.36 9.50
C GLU A 22 5.39 -7.62 8.49
N VAL A 23 4.65 -6.61 8.96
CA VAL A 23 3.79 -5.80 8.10
C VAL A 23 4.60 -5.03 7.07
N ASN A 24 5.72 -4.43 7.50
CA ASN A 24 6.58 -3.68 6.61
C ASN A 24 7.18 -4.57 5.51
N GLN A 25 7.58 -5.81 5.82
CA GLN A 25 8.01 -6.79 4.82
C GLN A 25 6.89 -7.11 3.80
N GLY A 26 5.65 -7.22 4.28
CA GLY A 26 4.49 -7.42 3.41
C GLY A 26 4.28 -6.24 2.44
N LEU A 27 4.36 -5.01 2.94
CA LEU A 27 4.27 -3.79 2.13
C LEU A 27 5.43 -3.70 1.12
N ASP A 28 6.67 -3.95 1.55
CA ASP A 28 7.85 -3.92 0.69
C ASP A 28 7.76 -4.95 -0.44
N SER A 29 7.32 -6.18 -0.13
CA SER A 29 7.09 -7.22 -1.13
C SER A 29 6.05 -6.79 -2.16
N LEU A 30 4.96 -6.16 -1.72
CA LEU A 30 3.89 -5.74 -2.62
C LEU A 30 4.31 -4.56 -3.51
N ILE A 31 5.03 -3.59 -2.95
CA ILE A 31 5.62 -2.47 -3.71
C ILE A 31 6.56 -3.00 -4.79
N GLN A 32 7.45 -3.93 -4.46
CA GLN A 32 8.39 -4.50 -5.42
C GLN A 32 7.65 -5.21 -6.57
N LYS A 33 6.69 -6.10 -6.24
CA LYS A 33 5.89 -6.82 -7.22
C LYS A 33 5.11 -5.88 -8.17
N LEU A 34 4.55 -4.80 -7.64
CA LEU A 34 3.86 -3.79 -8.44
C LEU A 34 4.84 -3.04 -9.34
N SER A 35 5.97 -2.61 -8.81
CA SER A 35 7.01 -1.92 -9.58
C SER A 35 7.51 -2.77 -10.75
N ASP A 36 7.82 -4.05 -10.51
CA ASP A 36 8.30 -4.98 -11.56
C ASP A 36 7.24 -5.21 -12.65
N LEU A 37 5.99 -5.38 -12.23
CA LEU A 37 4.86 -5.55 -13.15
C LEU A 37 4.65 -4.32 -14.01
N ARG A 38 4.66 -3.13 -13.39
CA ARG A 38 4.47 -1.85 -14.08
C ARG A 38 5.63 -1.57 -15.03
N GLU A 39 6.87 -1.78 -14.60
CA GLU A 39 8.03 -1.62 -15.48
C GLU A 39 7.89 -2.50 -16.74
N THR A 40 7.48 -3.75 -16.57
CA THR A 40 7.26 -4.69 -17.68
C THR A 40 6.11 -4.23 -18.59
N LEU A 41 4.97 -3.83 -18.00
CA LEU A 41 3.80 -3.34 -18.72
C LEU A 41 4.13 -2.12 -19.59
N TYR A 42 4.81 -1.13 -19.01
CA TYR A 42 5.13 0.11 -19.70
C TYR A 42 6.23 -0.07 -20.75
N LYS A 43 7.17 -1.01 -20.55
CA LYS A 43 8.09 -1.45 -21.61
C LYS A 43 7.34 -2.04 -22.80
N CYS A 44 6.32 -2.87 -22.57
CA CYS A 44 5.47 -3.42 -23.63
C CYS A 44 4.68 -2.33 -24.37
N ALA A 45 4.31 -1.24 -23.68
CA ALA A 45 3.63 -0.08 -24.28
C ALA A 45 4.59 0.91 -24.96
N HIS A 46 5.91 0.75 -24.81
CA HIS A 46 6.92 1.73 -25.24
C HIS A 46 6.72 3.13 -24.62
N ILE A 47 6.24 3.18 -23.39
CA ILE A 47 6.01 4.42 -22.63
C ILE A 47 6.87 4.38 -21.36
N GLN A 48 7.33 5.55 -20.90
CA GLN A 48 8.01 5.64 -19.61
C GLN A 48 7.02 5.50 -18.45
N ALA A 49 7.26 4.55 -17.54
CA ALA A 49 6.46 4.39 -16.34
C ALA A 49 6.67 5.58 -15.40
N LYS A 50 5.56 6.15 -14.89
CA LYS A 50 5.62 7.06 -13.74
C LYS A 50 6.02 6.28 -12.48
N PRO A 51 6.70 6.92 -11.51
CA PRO A 51 6.90 6.35 -10.19
C PRO A 51 5.58 5.85 -9.59
N LEU A 52 5.62 4.77 -8.80
CA LEU A 52 4.42 4.18 -8.19
C LEU A 52 3.64 5.19 -7.34
N MET A 53 4.34 6.12 -6.67
CA MET A 53 3.70 7.15 -5.86
C MET A 53 2.84 8.13 -6.65
N ASP A 54 3.12 8.29 -7.95
CA ASP A 54 2.48 9.27 -8.83
C ASP A 54 1.51 8.61 -9.83
N SER A 55 1.19 7.33 -9.60
CA SER A 55 0.35 6.56 -10.51
C SER A 55 -0.81 5.92 -9.79
N THR A 56 -1.84 5.57 -10.55
CA THR A 56 -3.06 4.94 -10.02
C THR A 56 -3.31 3.60 -10.70
N HIS A 57 -4.04 2.76 -9.99
CA HIS A 57 -4.53 1.49 -10.52
C HIS A 57 -5.33 1.67 -11.82
N GLU A 58 -6.11 2.75 -11.93
CA GLU A 58 -6.90 3.06 -13.11
C GLU A 58 -6.02 3.40 -14.32
N GLU A 59 -4.96 4.20 -14.13
CA GLU A 59 -4.01 4.50 -15.20
C GLU A 59 -3.39 3.22 -15.78
N ASP A 60 -2.93 2.31 -14.92
CA ASP A 60 -2.35 1.04 -15.35
C ASP A 60 -3.38 0.17 -16.10
N CYS A 61 -4.63 0.11 -15.60
CA CYS A 61 -5.73 -0.60 -16.25
C CYS A 61 -6.07 -0.03 -17.64
N ILE A 62 -5.99 1.29 -17.81
CA ILE A 62 -6.18 1.95 -19.11
C ILE A 62 -5.07 1.53 -20.09
N VAL A 63 -3.81 1.52 -19.65
CA VAL A 63 -2.69 1.07 -20.48
C VAL A 63 -2.88 -0.39 -20.93
N ILE A 64 -3.26 -1.27 -20.00
CA ILE A 64 -3.52 -2.68 -20.33
C ILE A 64 -4.68 -2.81 -21.33
N SER A 65 -5.76 -2.06 -21.10
CA SER A 65 -6.92 -2.06 -21.99
C SER A 65 -6.59 -1.57 -23.40
N GLN A 66 -5.68 -0.61 -23.54
CA GLN A 66 -5.18 -0.14 -24.84
C GLN A 66 -4.33 -1.22 -25.52
N LEU A 67 -3.44 -1.89 -24.79
CA LEU A 67 -2.64 -3.00 -25.32
C LEU A 67 -3.51 -4.18 -25.78
N LEU A 68 -4.58 -4.48 -25.06
CA LEU A 68 -5.58 -5.49 -25.44
C LEU A 68 -6.28 -5.15 -26.77
N LYS A 69 -6.60 -3.87 -26.99
CA LYS A 69 -7.26 -3.39 -28.21
C LYS A 69 -6.33 -3.36 -29.42
N SER A 70 -5.07 -2.98 -29.23
CA SER A 70 -4.09 -2.84 -30.33
C SER A 70 -3.47 -4.17 -30.76
N THR A 71 -3.47 -5.17 -29.87
CA THR A 71 -2.87 -6.47 -30.14
C THR A 71 -3.84 -7.37 -30.91
N ASN A 72 -3.40 -8.00 -32.00
CA ASN A 72 -4.20 -8.99 -32.73
C ASN A 72 -3.91 -10.46 -32.33
N ASN A 73 -2.83 -10.68 -31.58
CA ASN A 73 -2.42 -12.02 -31.12
C ASN A 73 -3.22 -12.45 -29.88
N SER A 74 -3.91 -13.60 -29.96
CA SER A 74 -4.75 -14.13 -28.88
C SER A 74 -3.97 -14.45 -27.60
N GLN A 75 -2.80 -15.06 -27.70
CA GLN A 75 -1.97 -15.39 -26.54
C GLN A 75 -1.53 -14.15 -25.77
N LYS A 76 -1.14 -13.09 -26.50
CA LYS A 76 -0.79 -11.81 -25.88
C LYS A 76 -2.01 -11.15 -25.21
N LYS A 77 -3.20 -11.25 -25.81
CA LYS A 77 -4.44 -10.78 -25.16
C LYS A 77 -4.68 -11.50 -23.85
N ASP A 78 -4.59 -12.83 -23.83
CA ASP A 78 -4.75 -13.62 -22.61
C ASP A 78 -3.77 -13.21 -21.52
N ILE A 79 -2.50 -12.94 -21.88
CA ILE A 79 -1.49 -12.43 -20.93
C ILE A 79 -1.93 -11.09 -20.34
N PHE A 80 -2.32 -10.12 -21.17
CA PHE A 80 -2.75 -8.80 -20.68
C PHE A 80 -4.02 -8.88 -19.84
N SER A 81 -4.98 -9.73 -20.18
CA SER A 81 -6.17 -9.97 -19.36
C SER A 81 -5.80 -10.56 -18.00
N ARG A 82 -4.90 -11.56 -17.95
CA ARG A 82 -4.38 -12.10 -16.69
C ARG A 82 -3.59 -11.07 -15.87
N THR A 83 -2.91 -10.13 -16.52
CA THR A 83 -2.23 -9.03 -15.82
C THR A 83 -3.22 -8.20 -15.00
N ILE A 84 -4.42 -7.94 -15.51
CA ILE A 84 -5.48 -7.24 -14.74
C ILE A 84 -5.86 -8.06 -13.51
N GLU A 85 -6.07 -9.37 -13.68
CA GLU A 85 -6.40 -10.27 -12.57
C GLU A 85 -5.31 -10.28 -11.49
N VAL A 86 -4.03 -10.28 -11.89
CA VAL A 86 -2.89 -10.21 -10.96
C VAL A 86 -2.89 -8.89 -10.18
N ILE A 87 -3.17 -7.76 -10.83
CA ILE A 87 -3.26 -6.47 -10.12
C ILE A 87 -4.42 -6.49 -9.11
N SER A 88 -5.57 -7.08 -9.47
CA SER A 88 -6.68 -7.28 -8.53
C SER A 88 -6.28 -8.16 -7.34
N GLN A 89 -5.52 -9.23 -7.56
CA GLN A 89 -4.99 -10.07 -6.47
C GLN A 89 -4.01 -9.29 -5.56
N TYR A 90 -3.22 -8.37 -6.11
CA TYR A 90 -2.38 -7.48 -5.32
C TYR A 90 -3.19 -6.50 -4.47
N LYS A 91 -4.34 -6.00 -4.97
CA LYS A 91 -5.29 -5.21 -4.18
C LYS A 91 -5.84 -6.02 -2.99
N GLU A 92 -6.22 -7.28 -3.21
CA GLU A 92 -6.68 -8.15 -2.10
C GLU A 92 -5.58 -8.41 -1.07
N GLN A 93 -4.34 -8.63 -1.51
CA GLN A 93 -3.19 -8.74 -0.59
C GLN A 93 -3.01 -7.46 0.23
N PHE A 94 -3.13 -6.29 -0.41
CA PHE A 94 -3.09 -5.01 0.30
C PHE A 94 -4.20 -4.87 1.33
N ILE A 95 -5.44 -5.24 1.01
CA ILE A 95 -6.58 -5.21 1.94
C ILE A 95 -6.32 -6.07 3.19
N ILE A 96 -5.70 -7.24 3.02
CA ILE A 96 -5.33 -8.11 4.15
C ILE A 96 -4.30 -7.40 5.05
N ILE A 97 -3.29 -6.78 4.46
CA ILE A 97 -2.25 -6.02 5.19
C ILE A 97 -2.86 -4.81 5.89
N ASP A 98 -3.71 -4.05 5.22
CA ASP A 98 -4.42 -2.88 5.78
C ASP A 98 -5.27 -3.28 7.00
N ARG A 99 -6.01 -4.39 6.92
CA ARG A 99 -6.75 -4.92 8.07
C ARG A 99 -5.82 -5.31 9.22
N ALA A 100 -4.63 -5.84 8.94
CA ALA A 100 -3.65 -6.18 9.98
C ALA A 100 -3.10 -4.92 10.66
N ILE A 101 -2.83 -3.85 9.90
CA ILE A 101 -2.44 -2.54 10.45
C ILE A 101 -3.54 -1.99 11.36
N ASN A 102 -4.77 -1.94 10.86
CA ASN A 102 -5.90 -1.34 11.57
C ASN A 102 -6.33 -2.15 12.81
N LYS A 103 -6.16 -3.47 12.82
CA LYS A 103 -6.54 -4.34 13.97
C LYS A 103 -5.41 -4.60 14.96
N LYS A 104 -4.19 -4.89 14.50
CA LYS A 104 -3.08 -5.32 15.36
C LYS A 104 -2.19 -4.15 15.77
N LEU A 105 -1.85 -3.25 14.86
CA LEU A 105 -0.90 -2.17 15.14
C LEU A 105 -1.57 -0.99 15.85
N LYS A 106 -2.79 -0.61 15.45
CA LYS A 106 -3.53 0.49 16.10
C LYS A 106 -3.72 0.28 17.60
N ASN A 107 -4.07 -0.95 18.02
CA ASN A 107 -4.29 -1.29 19.43
C ASN A 107 -3.00 -1.31 20.28
N VAL A 108 -1.84 -1.53 19.65
CA VAL A 108 -0.53 -1.57 20.33
C VAL A 108 0.16 -0.20 20.28
N CYS A 109 -0.29 0.70 19.40
CA CYS A 109 0.28 2.04 19.18
C CYS A 109 0.16 2.97 20.38
N ASP A 110 -1.00 3.03 21.04
CA ASP A 110 -1.30 4.06 22.05
C ASP A 110 -0.38 3.97 23.30
N LEU A 111 0.17 2.78 23.59
CA LEU A 111 1.09 2.57 24.71
C LEU A 111 2.58 2.61 24.33
N HIS A 112 2.95 2.27 23.09
CA HIS A 112 4.36 2.02 22.71
C HIS A 112 4.97 3.05 21.75
N GLN A 113 4.20 4.00 21.21
CA GLN A 113 4.71 5.11 20.37
C GLN A 113 5.55 6.15 21.13
N ARG A 114 5.54 6.14 22.48
CA ARG A 114 6.39 7.05 23.29
C ARG A 114 7.88 6.78 23.10
N ASN A 115 8.25 5.58 22.60
CA ASN A 115 9.62 5.28 22.20
C ASN A 115 9.89 5.82 20.78
N SER A 116 10.84 6.75 20.66
CA SER A 116 11.20 7.43 19.41
C SER A 116 11.60 6.49 18.27
N VAL A 117 12.19 5.34 18.58
CA VAL A 117 12.57 4.32 17.59
C VAL A 117 11.32 3.63 17.03
N ASN A 118 10.41 3.21 17.92
CA ASN A 118 9.16 2.55 17.52
C ASN A 118 8.28 3.48 16.68
N ARG A 119 8.24 4.76 17.02
CA ARG A 119 7.54 5.78 16.24
C ARG A 119 8.09 5.89 14.82
N LYS A 120 9.42 6.00 14.66
CA LYS A 120 10.05 6.06 13.32
C LYS A 120 9.75 4.82 12.47
N ILE A 121 9.79 3.63 13.07
CA ILE A 121 9.47 2.38 12.37
C ILE A 121 8.02 2.42 11.87
N TYR A 122 7.10 2.85 12.74
CA TYR A 122 5.68 2.98 12.39
C TYR A 122 5.45 4.05 11.31
N ASP A 123 6.09 5.21 11.41
CA ASP A 123 5.96 6.28 10.41
C ASP A 123 6.43 5.81 9.03
N ASN A 124 7.54 5.07 8.95
CA ASN A 124 8.02 4.47 7.69
C ASN A 124 7.02 3.46 7.10
N LEU A 125 6.41 2.64 7.95
CA LEU A 125 5.36 1.70 7.54
C LEU A 125 4.15 2.46 7.01
N MET A 126 3.72 3.53 7.67
CA MET A 126 2.57 4.33 7.26
C MET A 126 2.81 5.06 5.93
N ILE A 127 4.03 5.50 5.64
CA ILE A 127 4.39 6.08 4.34
C ILE A 127 4.15 5.05 3.22
N LYS A 128 4.65 3.83 3.35
CA LYS A 128 4.48 2.75 2.36
C LYS A 128 3.02 2.33 2.23
N HIS A 129 2.31 2.23 3.35
CA HIS A 129 0.88 1.98 3.37
C HIS A 129 0.13 3.05 2.57
N SER A 130 0.45 4.33 2.78
CA SER A 130 -0.19 5.46 2.10
C SER A 130 0.08 5.45 0.59
N GLN A 131 1.29 5.07 0.17
CA GLN A 131 1.63 4.90 -1.25
C GLN A 131 0.73 3.86 -1.93
N LEU A 132 0.63 2.66 -1.33
CA LEU A 132 -0.20 1.59 -1.87
C LEU A 132 -1.70 1.92 -1.79
N PHE A 133 -2.12 2.59 -0.71
CA PHE A 133 -3.49 3.04 -0.56
C PHE A 133 -3.88 4.00 -1.69
N ASN A 134 -3.06 5.04 -1.93
CA ASN A 134 -3.30 6.01 -3.00
C ASN A 134 -3.31 5.36 -4.39
N TYR A 135 -2.43 4.38 -4.61
CA TYR A 135 -2.41 3.62 -5.87
C TYR A 135 -3.73 2.85 -6.10
N PHE A 136 -4.21 2.09 -5.10
CA PHE A 136 -5.39 1.22 -5.24
C PHE A 136 -6.74 1.91 -5.04
N TYR A 137 -6.76 3.04 -4.35
CA TYR A 137 -7.94 3.81 -3.95
C TYR A 137 -7.72 5.29 -4.29
N SER A 138 -7.60 5.58 -5.58
CA SER A 138 -7.65 6.94 -6.14
C SER A 138 -8.64 7.80 -5.35
N LEU A 139 -8.31 9.09 -5.12
CA LEU A 139 -9.15 10.04 -4.38
C LEU A 139 -10.62 10.11 -4.87
N GLN A 140 -10.93 9.58 -6.06
CA GLN A 140 -12.28 9.45 -6.60
C GLN A 140 -13.12 8.32 -5.95
N ASP A 141 -12.49 7.30 -5.36
CA ASP A 141 -13.17 6.19 -4.66
C ASP A 141 -13.49 6.51 -3.18
N CYS A 142 -13.15 7.71 -2.71
CA CYS A 142 -13.46 8.18 -1.37
C CYS A 142 -14.91 8.72 -1.28
N ASP A 143 -15.90 7.84 -1.39
CA ASP A 143 -17.21 8.07 -0.76
C ASP A 143 -17.09 7.83 0.77
N SER A 144 -16.27 8.65 1.43
CA SER A 144 -16.22 8.74 2.90
C SER A 144 -16.32 10.20 3.35
N PRO A 145 -17.32 10.54 4.19
CA PRO A 145 -17.79 11.91 4.41
C PRO A 145 -16.85 12.64 5.38
N THR A 146 -15.74 13.16 4.87
CA THR A 146 -14.90 14.07 5.65
C THR A 146 -15.10 15.48 5.11
N LYS A 147 -16.11 16.14 5.67
CA LYS A 147 -16.19 17.59 5.88
C LYS A 147 -15.11 18.38 5.15
N ILE A 148 -15.44 18.86 3.96
CA ILE A 148 -14.90 20.13 3.50
C ILE A 148 -15.30 21.12 4.59
N ARG A 149 -14.34 21.52 5.44
CA ARG A 149 -14.52 22.72 6.26
C ARG A 149 -14.66 23.88 5.29
N SER A 150 -15.91 24.23 5.01
CA SER A 150 -16.32 25.43 4.27
C SER A 150 -15.82 26.74 4.92
N ASP A 151 -15.12 26.65 6.05
CA ASP A 151 -14.50 27.78 6.76
C ASP A 151 -13.07 28.11 6.30
N VAL A 152 -12.45 27.32 5.40
CA VAL A 152 -11.09 27.60 4.90
C VAL A 152 -11.09 28.41 3.59
N PHE A 153 -12.23 28.52 2.90
CA PHE A 153 -12.40 29.39 1.74
C PHE A 153 -13.47 30.44 2.02
N LYS A 154 -13.12 31.43 2.84
CA LYS A 154 -13.74 32.76 2.75
C LYS A 154 -12.69 33.69 2.14
N PHE A 155 -12.90 34.02 0.86
CA PHE A 155 -12.37 35.25 0.27
C PHE A 155 -13.14 36.44 0.84
#